data_AF-A0A523WHC8-F1
#
_entry.id   AF-A0A523WHC8-F1
#
_cell.length_a   1.000
_cell.length_b   1.000
_cell.length_c   1.000
_cell.angle_alpha   90.00
_cell.angle_beta   90.00
_cell.angle_gamma   90.00
#
_symmetry.space_group_name_H-M   'P 1'
#
loop_
_entity.id
_entity.type
_entity.pdbx_description
1 polymer ?
#
loop_
_entity_poly.entity_id
_entity_poly.type
_entity_poly.pdbx_seq_one_letter_code
_entity_poly.pdbx_strand_id
1 'polypeptide(L)'
;MDHQKIKELISSYYDGELDEKRKKLVEKHLEQCPECKKEFEEMGKFEEVMRKMELKKPPKEAWQLYWTSIYNRLERRIGWILFSIGAIILIFFGGYKMVEGIIQDPSTPLLLKVGILTVLGGIVVLLVSLIREQFYVRKRERYKEVEK
;
A
#
# COMPACT_ATOMS: atom_id res chain seq x y z
N MET A 1 -28.29 23.15 -33.26
CA MET A 1 -27.70 22.53 -32.05
C MET A 1 -26.98 23.61 -31.30
N ASP A 2 -27.02 23.56 -29.97
CA ASP A 2 -26.40 24.58 -29.12
C ASP A 2 -24.87 24.51 -29.24
N HIS A 3 -24.25 25.56 -29.76
CA HIS A 3 -22.80 25.65 -29.94
C HIS A 3 -22.10 25.51 -28.58
N GLN A 4 -22.64 26.10 -27.52
CA GLN A 4 -22.05 26.09 -26.18
C GLN A 4 -21.85 24.66 -25.66
N LYS A 5 -22.84 23.79 -25.90
CA LYS A 5 -22.77 22.38 -25.53
C LYS A 5 -21.72 21.61 -26.31
N ILE A 6 -21.45 21.99 -27.56
CA ILE A 6 -20.38 21.36 -28.36
C ILE A 6 -19.02 21.81 -27.86
N LYS A 7 -18.86 23.09 -27.50
CA LYS A 7 -17.61 23.61 -26.93
C LYS A 7 -17.20 22.86 -25.66
N GLU A 8 -18.16 22.57 -24.78
CA GLU A 8 -17.90 21.76 -23.58
C GLU A 8 -17.44 20.32 -23.92
N LEU A 9 -18.02 19.72 -24.96
CA LEU A 9 -17.66 18.36 -25.37
C LEU A 9 -16.30 18.26 -26.09
N ILE A 10 -15.75 19.37 -26.60
CA ILE A 10 -14.45 19.37 -27.29
C ILE A 10 -13.32 18.97 -26.33
N SER A 11 -13.33 19.43 -25.07
CA SER A 11 -12.31 19.03 -24.07
C SER A 11 -12.37 17.53 -23.82
N SER A 12 -13.55 17.01 -23.48
CA SER A 12 -13.75 15.58 -23.25
C SER A 12 -13.46 14.71 -24.47
N TYR A 13 -13.54 15.26 -25.70
CA TYR A 13 -13.14 14.57 -26.92
C TYR A 13 -11.62 14.31 -26.91
N TYR A 14 -10.81 15.31 -26.57
CA TYR A 14 -9.36 15.19 -26.50
C TYR A 14 -8.90 14.30 -25.33
N ASP A 15 -9.62 14.36 -24.20
CA ASP A 15 -9.37 13.50 -23.03
C ASP A 15 -9.81 12.03 -23.24
N GLY A 16 -10.56 11.74 -24.32
CA GLY A 16 -11.06 10.40 -24.63
C GLY A 16 -12.22 9.93 -23.75
N GLU A 17 -12.92 10.85 -23.08
CA GLU A 17 -14.00 10.57 -22.13
C GLU A 17 -15.40 10.48 -22.77
N LEU A 18 -15.51 10.77 -24.07
CA LEU A 18 -16.78 10.71 -24.78
C LEU A 18 -17.18 9.30 -25.20
N ASP A 19 -18.46 8.95 -24.99
CA ASP A 19 -19.06 7.78 -25.60
C ASP A 19 -19.27 7.95 -27.12
N GLU A 20 -19.37 6.84 -27.84
CA GLU A 20 -19.50 6.79 -29.30
C GLU A 20 -20.66 7.64 -29.86
N LYS A 21 -21.76 7.80 -29.12
CA LYS A 21 -22.89 8.62 -29.60
C LYS A 21 -22.56 10.10 -29.51
N ARG A 22 -21.93 10.52 -28.40
CA ARG A 22 -21.49 11.91 -28.20
C ARG A 22 -20.35 12.28 -29.14
N LYS A 23 -19.44 11.36 -29.39
CA LYS A 23 -18.34 11.55 -30.35
C LYS A 23 -18.86 11.87 -31.75
N LYS A 24 -19.77 11.04 -32.27
CA LYS A 24 -20.43 11.27 -33.57
C LYS A 24 -21.22 12.57 -33.62
N LEU A 25 -21.81 12.97 -32.49
CA LEU A 25 -22.56 14.22 -32.37
C LEU A 25 -21.63 15.44 -32.50
N VAL A 26 -20.44 15.40 -31.88
CA VAL A 26 -19.40 16.42 -32.04
C VAL A 26 -18.91 16.46 -33.49
N GLU A 27 -18.50 15.31 -34.05
CA GLU A 27 -17.97 15.21 -35.42
C GLU A 27 -18.96 15.76 -36.46
N LYS A 28 -20.24 15.37 -36.37
CA LYS A 28 -21.29 15.88 -37.25
C LYS A 28 -21.49 17.40 -37.12
N HIS A 29 -21.30 17.96 -35.93
CA HIS A 29 -21.40 19.40 -35.74
C HIS A 29 -20.18 20.14 -36.31
N LEU A 30 -18.97 19.57 -36.19
CA LEU A 30 -17.75 20.14 -36.76
C LEU A 30 -17.79 20.23 -38.29
N GLU A 31 -18.51 19.32 -38.96
CA GLU A 31 -18.75 19.39 -40.41
C GLU A 31 -19.64 20.58 -40.81
N GLN A 32 -20.54 21.01 -39.91
CA GLN A 32 -21.58 22.00 -40.20
C GLN A 32 -21.25 23.39 -39.63
N CYS A 33 -20.36 23.49 -38.64
CA CYS A 33 -20.03 24.73 -37.94
C CYS A 33 -18.53 25.07 -38.05
N PRO A 34 -18.16 26.09 -38.85
CA PRO A 34 -16.78 26.57 -38.96
C PRO A 34 -16.20 27.11 -37.65
N GLU A 35 -17.04 27.70 -36.78
CA GLU A 35 -16.61 28.27 -35.50
C GLU A 35 -16.12 27.18 -34.54
N CYS A 36 -16.95 26.15 -34.30
CA CYS A 36 -16.58 25.02 -33.44
C CYS A 36 -15.43 24.21 -34.03
N LYS A 37 -15.31 24.15 -35.37
CA LYS A 37 -14.14 23.55 -36.04
C LYS A 37 -12.85 24.30 -35.71
N LYS A 38 -12.88 25.63 -35.72
CA LYS A 38 -11.72 26.45 -35.37
C LYS A 38 -11.30 26.22 -33.92
N GLU A 39 -12.24 26.20 -32.98
CA GLU A 39 -11.94 25.93 -31.57
C GLU A 39 -11.40 24.52 -31.34
N PHE A 40 -11.93 23.52 -32.04
CA PHE A 40 -11.41 22.15 -32.01
C PHE A 40 -9.95 22.11 -32.47
N GLU A 41 -9.62 22.77 -33.58
CA GLU A 41 -8.24 22.86 -34.08
C GLU A 41 -7.30 23.63 -33.14
N GLU A 42 -7.78 24.68 -32.48
CA GLU A 42 -7.01 25.43 -31.47
C GLU A 42 -6.68 24.57 -30.25
N MET A 43 -7.65 23.81 -29.75
CA MET A 43 -7.45 22.86 -28.65
C MET A 43 -6.45 21.76 -29.04
N GLY A 44 -6.53 21.24 -30.27
CA GLY A 44 -5.59 20.23 -30.78
C GLY A 44 -4.14 20.72 -30.83
N LYS A 45 -3.91 22.01 -31.14
CA LYS A 45 -2.57 22.61 -31.10
C LYS A 45 -2.04 22.69 -29.67
N PHE A 46 -2.90 23.03 -28.71
CA PHE A 46 -2.53 23.07 -27.30
C PHE A 46 -2.11 21.69 -26.78
N GLU A 47 -2.91 20.66 -27.07
CA GLU A 47 -2.58 19.26 -26.76
C GLU A 47 -1.26 18.82 -27.38
N GLU A 48 -0.99 19.20 -28.63
CA GLU A 48 0.26 18.88 -29.29
C GLU A 48 1.47 19.52 -28.59
N VAL A 49 1.35 20.78 -28.14
CA VAL A 49 2.39 21.47 -27.38
C VAL A 49 2.61 20.82 -26.03
N MET A 50 1.53 20.52 -25.30
CA MET A 50 1.61 19.84 -23.99
C MET A 50 2.27 18.48 -24.10
N ARG A 51 1.96 17.71 -25.15
CA ARG A 51 2.61 16.41 -25.41
C ARG A 51 4.10 16.52 -25.73
N LYS A 52 4.53 17.65 -26.33
CA LYS A 52 5.95 17.92 -26.61
C LYS A 52 6.71 18.40 -25.37
N MET A 53 6.03 18.78 -24.29
CA MET A 53 6.70 19.06 -23.01
C MET A 53 7.18 17.74 -22.41
N GLU A 54 8.48 17.47 -22.52
CA GLU A 54 9.10 16.37 -21.80
C GLU A 54 9.00 16.61 -20.30
N LEU A 55 8.13 15.85 -19.63
CA LEU A 55 8.12 15.78 -18.18
C LEU A 55 9.49 15.29 -17.71
N LYS A 56 10.16 16.12 -16.90
CA LYS A 56 11.48 15.81 -16.34
C LYS A 56 11.36 14.52 -15.54
N LYS A 57 11.95 13.43 -16.06
CA LYS A 57 11.96 12.15 -15.34
C LYS A 57 12.68 12.35 -14.00
N PRO A 58 12.15 11.78 -12.90
CA PRO A 58 12.81 11.88 -11.62
C PRO A 58 14.24 11.31 -11.72
N PRO A 59 15.21 11.95 -11.04
CA PRO A 59 16.61 11.52 -11.11
C PRO A 59 16.78 10.13 -10.51
N LYS A 60 17.80 9.39 -10.97
CA LYS A 60 18.05 8.00 -10.52
C LYS A 60 18.28 7.92 -9.01
N GLU A 61 18.80 8.96 -8.37
CA GLU A 61 18.97 9.02 -6.91
C GLU A 61 17.63 9.01 -6.16
N ALA A 62 16.58 9.63 -6.70
CA ALA A 62 15.25 9.60 -6.10
C ALA A 62 14.66 8.18 -6.09
N TRP A 63 15.00 7.37 -7.09
CA TRP A 63 14.61 5.96 -7.13
C TRP A 63 15.31 5.12 -6.07
N GLN A 64 16.60 5.38 -5.82
CA GLN A 64 17.38 4.70 -4.78
C GLN A 64 16.87 5.03 -3.37
N LEU A 65 16.53 6.28 -3.11
CA LEU A 65 15.94 6.72 -1.83
C LEU A 65 14.56 6.09 -1.59
N TYR A 66 13.74 5.98 -2.63
CA TYR A 66 12.45 5.31 -2.55
C TYR A 66 12.61 3.84 -2.16
N TRP A 67 13.46 3.09 -2.87
CA TRP A 67 13.66 1.66 -2.63
C TRP A 67 14.25 1.36 -1.25
N THR A 68 15.27 2.10 -0.83
CA THR A 68 15.92 1.87 0.48
C THR A 68 14.99 2.14 1.66
N SER A 69 14.08 3.12 1.55
CA SER A 69 13.12 3.43 2.62
C SER A 69 11.98 2.41 2.76
N ILE A 70 11.60 1.75 1.66
CA ILE A 70 10.49 0.78 1.63
C ILE A 70 10.97 -0.64 1.93
N TYR A 71 12.04 -1.12 1.27
CA TYR A 71 12.50 -2.52 1.43
C TYR A 71 12.99 -2.83 2.85
N ASN A 72 13.89 -2.00 3.40
CA ASN A 72 14.44 -2.22 4.74
C ASN A 72 13.38 -2.15 5.85
N ARG A 73 12.28 -1.43 5.60
CA ARG A 73 11.19 -1.26 6.58
C ARG A 73 10.20 -2.41 6.53
N LEU A 74 9.98 -3.00 5.36
CA LEU A 74 9.05 -4.11 5.18
C LEU A 74 9.65 -5.43 5.61
N GLU A 75 10.90 -5.71 5.23
CA GLU A 75 11.61 -6.96 5.54
C GLU A 75 11.70 -7.20 7.06
N ARG A 76 12.09 -6.17 7.82
CA ARG A 76 12.18 -6.30 9.28
C ARG A 76 10.83 -6.52 9.95
N ARG A 77 9.75 -5.90 9.45
CA ARG A 77 8.39 -6.08 10.00
C ARG A 77 7.86 -7.47 9.71
N ILE A 78 8.01 -7.93 8.47
CA ILE A 78 7.58 -9.26 8.05
C ILE A 78 8.39 -10.33 8.79
N GLY A 79 9.70 -10.13 8.95
CA GLY A 79 10.57 -11.04 9.70
C GLY A 79 10.11 -11.25 11.14
N TRP A 80 9.79 -10.16 11.87
CA TRP A 80 9.28 -10.29 13.25
C TRP A 80 7.90 -10.95 13.31
N ILE A 81 7.01 -10.65 12.36
CA ILE A 81 5.68 -11.29 12.31
C ILE A 81 5.83 -12.80 12.10
N LEU A 82 6.62 -13.21 11.10
CA LEU A 82 6.87 -14.62 10.80
C LEU A 82 7.57 -15.34 11.97
N PHE A 83 8.57 -14.71 12.59
CA PHE A 83 9.26 -15.25 13.76
C PHE A 83 8.31 -15.45 14.94
N SER A 84 7.42 -14.49 15.20
CA SER A 84 6.44 -14.57 16.28
C SER A 84 5.44 -15.69 16.06
N ILE A 85 4.92 -15.79 14.83
CA ILE A 85 3.99 -16.87 14.46
C ILE A 85 4.68 -18.23 14.62
N GLY A 86 5.91 -18.37 14.14
CA GLY A 86 6.70 -19.59 14.30
C GLY A 86 6.94 -19.95 15.76
N ALA A 87 7.32 -18.98 16.60
CA ALA A 87 7.53 -19.17 18.03
C ALA A 87 6.24 -19.60 18.74
N ILE A 88 5.10 -18.98 18.43
CA ILE A 88 3.79 -19.35 18.98
C ILE A 88 3.43 -20.79 18.62
N ILE A 89 3.60 -21.18 17.36
CA ILE A 89 3.31 -22.55 16.89
C ILE A 89 4.21 -23.56 17.62
N LEU A 90 5.50 -23.29 17.75
CA LEU A 90 6.45 -24.17 18.45
C LEU A 90 6.12 -24.31 19.94
N ILE A 91 5.78 -23.19 20.60
CA ILE A 91 5.37 -23.18 22.02
C ILE A 91 4.08 -23.98 22.20
N PHE A 92 3.10 -23.80 21.31
CA PHE A 92 1.82 -24.48 21.40
C PHE A 92 1.95 -25.99 21.12
N PHE A 93 2.69 -26.36 20.08
CA PHE A 93 2.94 -27.76 19.75
C PHE A 93 3.79 -28.46 20.80
N GLY A 94 4.86 -27.81 21.28
CA GLY A 94 5.71 -28.31 22.35
C GLY A 94 4.94 -28.47 23.67
N GLY A 95 4.11 -27.47 24.01
CA GLY A 95 3.21 -27.53 25.16
C GLY A 95 2.19 -28.67 25.03
N TYR A 96 1.56 -28.84 23.86
CA TYR A 96 0.64 -29.95 23.60
C TYR A 96 1.32 -31.31 23.80
N LYS A 97 2.51 -31.51 23.23
CA LYS A 97 3.26 -32.77 23.38
C LYS A 97 3.70 -33.03 24.83
N MET A 98 4.07 -31.98 25.55
CA MET A 98 4.43 -32.08 26.95
C MET A 98 3.22 -32.42 27.83
N VAL A 99 2.05 -31.82 27.55
CA VAL A 99 0.79 -32.13 28.23
C VAL A 99 0.30 -33.54 27.92
N GLU A 100 0.42 -34.01 26.68
CA GLU A 100 0.12 -35.39 26.30
C GLU A 100 0.95 -36.40 27.12
N GLY A 101 2.26 -36.18 27.24
CA GLY A 101 3.15 -37.03 28.03
C GLY A 101 2.90 -36.97 29.55
N ILE A 102 2.49 -35.80 30.06
CA ILE A 102 2.21 -35.60 31.49
C ILE A 102 0.81 -36.10 31.90
N ILE A 103 -0.19 -36.02 31.02
CA ILE A 103 -1.57 -36.50 31.29
C ILE A 103 -1.61 -38.03 31.31
N GLN A 104 -0.78 -38.69 30.49
CA GLN A 104 -0.69 -40.15 30.49
C GLN A 104 0.03 -40.71 31.72
N ASP A 105 0.76 -39.88 32.48
CA ASP A 105 1.47 -40.29 33.68
C ASP A 105 0.71 -39.91 34.97
N PRO A 106 0.12 -40.88 35.70
CA PRO A 106 -0.73 -40.62 36.88
C PRO A 106 0.02 -40.03 38.08
N SER A 107 1.35 -40.06 38.06
CA SER A 107 2.21 -39.68 39.18
C SER A 107 2.60 -38.19 39.20
N THR A 108 2.15 -37.41 38.23
CA THR A 108 2.60 -36.02 38.04
C THR A 108 1.90 -35.01 38.97
N PRO A 109 2.65 -34.28 39.82
CA PRO A 109 2.08 -33.28 40.72
C PRO A 109 1.37 -32.16 39.97
N LEU A 110 0.21 -31.73 40.46
CA LEU A 110 -0.60 -30.67 39.86
C LEU A 110 0.15 -29.32 39.76
N LEU A 111 1.08 -29.08 40.70
CA LEU A 111 1.94 -27.90 40.73
C LEU A 111 2.84 -27.79 39.48
N LEU A 112 3.34 -28.92 38.98
CA LEU A 112 4.21 -28.98 37.80
C LEU A 112 3.43 -28.60 36.53
N LYS A 113 2.18 -29.07 36.40
CA LYS A 113 1.28 -28.73 35.30
C LYS A 113 0.99 -27.22 35.23
N VAL A 114 0.69 -26.62 36.38
CA VAL A 114 0.43 -25.18 36.48
C VAL A 114 1.70 -24.37 36.21
N GLY A 115 2.85 -24.79 36.76
CA GLY A 115 4.13 -24.10 36.56
C GLY A 115 4.54 -24.02 35.09
N ILE A 116 4.38 -25.11 34.33
CA ILE A 116 4.71 -25.14 32.90
C ILE A 116 3.80 -24.18 32.11
N LEU A 117 2.50 -24.17 32.38
CA LEU A 117 1.55 -23.27 31.73
C LEU A 117 1.88 -21.80 32.01
N THR A 118 2.24 -21.46 33.25
CA THR A 118 2.62 -20.10 33.63
C THR A 118 3.91 -19.66 32.94
N VAL A 119 4.91 -20.55 32.83
CA VAL A 119 6.17 -20.26 32.13
C VAL A 119 5.95 -20.05 30.62
N LEU A 120 5.17 -20.93 29.97
CA LEU A 120 4.86 -20.77 28.54
C LEU A 120 4.09 -19.48 28.28
N GLY A 121 3.10 -19.15 29.12
CA GLY A 121 2.37 -17.89 29.06
C GLY A 121 3.29 -16.68 29.24
N GLY A 122 4.23 -16.73 30.20
CA GLY A 122 5.21 -15.68 30.45
C GLY A 122 6.13 -15.43 29.25
N ILE A 123 6.60 -16.50 28.59
CA ILE A 123 7.44 -16.38 27.37
C ILE A 123 6.66 -15.69 26.25
N VAL A 124 5.39 -16.04 26.04
CA VAL A 124 4.53 -15.39 25.03
C VAL A 124 4.34 -13.91 25.34
N VAL A 125 4.08 -13.55 26.60
CA VAL A 125 3.93 -12.14 27.02
C VAL A 125 5.22 -11.35 26.82
N LEU A 126 6.38 -11.93 27.17
CA LEU A 126 7.68 -11.29 26.97
C LEU A 126 8.01 -11.09 25.49
N LEU A 127 7.74 -12.09 24.65
CA LEU A 127 7.92 -11.97 23.19
C LEU A 127 7.05 -10.84 22.64
N VAL A 128 5.77 -10.77 23.02
CA VAL A 128 4.86 -9.69 22.61
C VAL A 128 5.34 -8.32 23.12
N SER A 129 5.86 -8.24 24.35
CA SER A 129 6.41 -7.02 24.93
C SER A 129 7.62 -6.50 24.16
N LEU A 130 8.59 -7.39 23.86
CA LEU A 130 9.79 -7.04 23.08
C LEU A 130 9.44 -6.58 21.67
N ILE A 131 8.47 -7.22 21.02
CA ILE A 131 7.97 -6.79 19.72
C ILE A 131 7.34 -5.40 19.82
N ARG A 132 6.45 -5.18 20.79
CA ARG A 132 5.78 -3.88 20.99
C ARG A 132 6.79 -2.75 21.22
N GLU A 133 7.80 -3.00 22.04
CA GLU A 133 8.84 -2.03 22.37
C GLU A 133 9.66 -1.65 21.12
N GLN A 134 10.08 -2.64 20.33
CA GLN A 134 10.81 -2.41 19.07
C GLN A 134 9.98 -1.65 18.03
N PHE A 135 8.66 -1.88 17.98
CA PHE A 135 7.75 -1.11 17.11
C PHE A 135 7.53 0.33 17.60
N TYR A 136 7.49 0.56 18.91
CA TYR A 136 7.24 1.87 19.51
C TYR A 136 8.44 2.81 19.44
N VAL A 137 9.63 2.32 19.83
CA VAL A 137 10.87 3.12 19.83
C VAL A 137 11.21 3.61 18.42
N ARG A 138 11.04 2.74 17.40
CA ARG A 138 11.35 3.09 16.01
C ARG A 138 10.35 4.07 15.38
N LYS A 139 9.14 4.22 15.93
CA LYS A 139 8.16 5.24 15.49
C LYS A 139 8.53 6.63 16.00
N ARG A 140 9.16 6.75 17.18
CA ARG A 140 9.56 8.04 17.76
C ARG A 140 10.85 8.62 17.17
N GLU A 141 11.79 7.78 16.71
CA GLU A 141 12.99 8.28 16.02
C GLU A 141 12.68 8.95 14.68
N ARG A 142 11.61 8.53 13.99
CA ARG A 142 11.19 9.05 12.68
C ARG A 142 10.82 10.55 12.67
N TYR A 143 10.59 11.17 13.84
CA TYR A 143 10.24 12.60 13.94
C TYR A 143 11.39 13.48 14.42
N LYS A 144 12.55 12.91 14.79
CA LYS A 144 13.72 13.69 15.18
C LYS A 144 14.51 14.27 14.01
N GLU A 145 14.28 13.79 12.78
CA GLU A 145 14.98 14.26 11.57
C GLU A 145 14.28 15.44 10.87
N VAL A 146 13.12 15.89 11.36
CA VAL A 146 12.35 17.00 10.74
C VAL A 146 12.57 18.34 11.47
N GLU A 147 13.30 18.34 12.58
CA GLU A 147 13.78 19.57 13.23
C GLU A 147 15.29 19.72 13.00
N LYS A 148 15.66 20.29 11.85
CA LYS A 148 16.79 21.21 11.69
C LYS A 148 16.82 21.81 10.28
#